data_AF-A0A2E6GHY9-F1
#
_entry.id   AF-A0A2E6GHY9-F1
#
_cell.length_a   1.000
_cell.length_b   1.000
_cell.length_c   1.000
_cell.angle_alpha   90.00
_cell.angle_beta   90.00
_cell.angle_gamma   90.00
#
_symmetry.space_group_name_H-M   'P 1'
#
loop_
_entity.id
_entity.type
_entity.pdbx_description
1 polymer ?
#
loop_
_entity_poly.entity_id
_entity_poly.type
_entity_poly.pdbx_seq_one_letter_code
_entity_poly.pdbx_strand_id
1 'polypeptide(L)'
;MNLIIKLTNKFSWELNKPILLAIINDRLSDRFVCELIWERLFYKKDKNSEGWIFSQKTPSYWSDIYNEGPQIISERKASVHLARSINKLNKNIIKEFLNFKGYKINELYPRRNRRVTAVNWLISWAKDSDRVIFEKGEMPILSIPPINPNLGHINDLPIS
;
A
#
# COMPACT_ATOMS: atom_id res chain seq x y z
N MET A 1 20.91 -14.73 22.90
CA MET A 1 19.54 -15.29 22.97
C MET A 1 18.58 -14.23 22.42
N ASN A 2 18.45 -14.15 21.09
CA ASN A 2 17.67 -13.09 20.45
C ASN A 2 16.19 -13.47 20.49
N LEU A 3 15.42 -12.81 21.36
CA LEU A 3 13.97 -12.79 21.26
C LEU A 3 13.61 -12.16 19.91
N ILE A 4 13.29 -13.00 18.93
CA ILE A 4 12.50 -12.58 17.80
C ILE A 4 11.13 -12.24 18.39
N ILE A 5 10.92 -10.96 18.68
CA ILE A 5 9.59 -10.42 18.94
C ILE A 5 8.82 -10.62 17.63
N LYS A 6 8.14 -11.77 17.48
CA LYS A 6 7.09 -11.93 16.48
C LYS A 6 6.09 -10.83 16.80
N LEU A 7 6.11 -9.75 16.02
CA LEU A 7 5.20 -8.63 16.16
C LEU A 7 3.77 -9.20 16.07
N THR A 8 3.10 -9.40 17.19
CA THR A 8 1.68 -9.80 17.25
C THR A 8 0.77 -8.60 16.95
N ASN A 9 1.15 -7.76 15.99
CA ASN A 9 0.27 -6.72 15.50
C ASN A 9 -0.78 -7.41 14.63
N LYS A 10 -2.03 -7.35 15.07
CA LYS A 10 -3.19 -7.72 14.28
C LYS A 10 -3.45 -6.59 13.29
N PHE A 11 -3.27 -6.86 12.00
CA PHE A 11 -3.63 -5.93 10.93
C PHE A 11 -5.15 -5.98 10.74
N SER A 12 -5.75 -4.87 10.31
CA SER A 12 -7.20 -4.86 10.01
C SER A 12 -7.52 -5.78 8.84
N TRP A 13 -6.57 -5.93 7.92
CA TRP A 13 -6.67 -6.81 6.76
C TRP A 13 -5.39 -7.61 6.58
N GLU A 14 -5.53 -8.93 6.53
CA GLU A 14 -4.46 -9.82 6.10
C GLU A 14 -4.21 -9.65 4.59
N LEU A 15 -2.94 -9.72 4.16
CA LEU A 15 -2.64 -9.67 2.74
C LEU A 15 -3.05 -10.98 2.09
N ASN A 16 -3.83 -10.87 1.03
CA ASN A 16 -4.15 -12.00 0.16
C ASN A 16 -4.06 -11.57 -1.31
N LYS A 17 -3.81 -12.54 -2.21
CA LYS A 17 -3.70 -12.28 -3.65
C LYS A 17 -4.91 -11.54 -4.22
N PRO A 18 -6.17 -11.87 -3.87
CA PRO A 18 -7.33 -11.11 -4.31
C PRO A 18 -7.29 -9.61 -3.95
N ILE A 19 -6.86 -9.23 -2.74
CA ILE A 19 -6.66 -7.81 -2.39
C ILE A 19 -5.61 -7.18 -3.31
N LEU A 20 -4.44 -7.79 -3.47
CA LEU A 20 -3.37 -7.22 -4.30
C LEU A 20 -3.81 -7.04 -5.75
N LEU A 21 -4.54 -8.03 -6.30
CA LEU A 21 -5.13 -7.94 -7.63
C LEU A 21 -6.21 -6.86 -7.71
N ALA A 22 -7.04 -6.68 -6.69
CA ALA A 22 -8.05 -5.62 -6.65
C ALA A 22 -7.42 -4.21 -6.62
N ILE A 23 -6.26 -4.04 -5.96
CA ILE A 23 -5.54 -2.76 -5.93
C ILE A 23 -5.04 -2.39 -7.32
N ILE A 24 -4.36 -3.30 -8.03
CA ILE A 24 -3.86 -3.04 -9.39
C ILE A 24 -4.98 -2.86 -10.42
N ASN A 25 -6.13 -3.49 -10.19
CA ASN A 25 -7.30 -3.34 -11.06
C ASN A 25 -8.16 -2.11 -10.68
N ASP A 26 -7.67 -1.23 -9.80
CA ASP A 26 -8.35 0.02 -9.42
C ASP A 26 -9.76 -0.24 -8.88
N ARG A 27 -9.92 -1.28 -8.04
CA ARG A 27 -11.22 -1.69 -7.45
C ARG A 27 -11.33 -1.38 -5.97
N LEU A 28 -10.40 -0.61 -5.42
CA LEU A 28 -10.30 -0.27 -4.00
C LEU A 28 -9.96 1.20 -3.87
N SER A 29 -10.58 1.93 -2.95
CA SER A 29 -10.30 3.36 -2.75
C SER A 29 -8.83 3.61 -2.41
N ASP A 30 -8.33 4.80 -2.76
CA ASP A 30 -6.99 5.22 -2.35
C ASP A 30 -6.84 5.13 -0.84
N ARG A 31 -7.87 5.55 -0.09
CA ARG A 31 -7.88 5.48 1.37
C ARG A 31 -7.62 4.06 1.87
N PHE A 32 -8.29 3.06 1.31
CA PHE A 32 -8.08 1.67 1.69
C PHE A 32 -6.63 1.22 1.43
N VAL A 33 -6.08 1.55 0.26
CA VAL A 33 -4.69 1.20 -0.09
C VAL A 33 -3.70 1.88 0.86
N CYS A 34 -3.93 3.16 1.16
CA CYS A 34 -3.13 3.91 2.11
C CYS A 34 -3.18 3.31 3.51
N GLU A 35 -4.35 2.94 4.03
CA GLU A 35 -4.49 2.33 5.36
C GLU A 35 -3.76 0.98 5.46
N LEU A 36 -3.81 0.14 4.41
CA LEU A 36 -3.00 -1.08 4.37
C LEU A 36 -1.51 -0.80 4.55
N ILE A 37 -1.01 0.26 3.92
CA ILE A 37 0.41 0.64 4.02
C ILE A 37 0.70 1.25 5.39
N TRP A 38 -0.13 2.17 5.86
CA TRP A 38 0.05 2.88 7.14
C TRP A 38 0.11 1.92 8.32
N GLU A 39 -0.75 0.90 8.37
CA GLU A 39 -0.68 -0.13 9.42
C GLU A 39 0.66 -0.87 9.41
N ARG A 40 1.18 -1.17 8.22
CA ARG A 40 2.44 -1.91 8.02
C ARG A 40 3.68 -1.05 8.24
N LEU A 41 3.52 0.27 8.14
CA LEU A 41 4.44 1.29 8.60
C LEU A 41 4.24 1.66 10.07
N PHE A 42 3.36 0.96 10.78
CA PHE A 42 3.05 1.19 12.20
C PHE A 42 2.58 2.62 12.53
N TYR A 43 1.97 3.31 11.58
CA TYR A 43 1.12 4.44 11.93
C TYR A 43 -0.07 3.93 12.75
N LYS A 44 -0.62 4.79 13.59
CA LYS A 44 -1.81 4.49 14.41
C LYS A 44 -2.91 5.49 14.08
N LYS A 45 -4.17 5.05 14.17
CA LYS A 45 -5.31 5.98 14.11
C LYS A 45 -5.17 7.01 15.22
N ASP A 46 -5.32 8.27 14.87
CA ASP A 46 -5.40 9.35 15.83
C ASP A 46 -6.71 9.23 16.61
N LYS A 47 -6.68 9.52 17.91
CA LYS A 47 -7.89 9.51 18.76
C LYS A 47 -8.71 10.79 18.56
N ASN A 48 -8.08 11.85 18.07
CA ASN A 48 -8.65 13.18 17.97
C ASN A 48 -9.09 13.54 16.54
N SER A 49 -8.81 12.68 15.56
CA SER A 49 -9.15 12.90 14.15
C SER A 49 -9.36 11.57 13.42
N GLU A 50 -9.92 11.62 12.21
CA GLU A 50 -9.98 10.46 11.30
C GLU A 50 -8.62 10.16 10.63
N GLY A 51 -7.55 10.83 11.09
CA GLY A 51 -6.20 10.72 10.57
C GLY A 51 -5.40 9.55 11.14
N TRP A 52 -4.22 9.34 10.58
CA TRP A 52 -3.22 8.39 11.07
C TRP A 52 -1.97 9.17 11.45
N ILE A 53 -1.39 8.91 12.61
CA ILE A 53 -0.16 9.55 13.09
C ILE A 53 0.94 8.50 13.29
N PHE A 54 2.20 8.88 13.14
CA PHE A 54 3.28 7.92 13.37
C PHE A 54 3.27 7.43 14.83
N SER A 55 3.78 6.23 15.04
CA SER A 55 4.05 5.71 16.38
C SER A 55 5.55 5.57 16.61
N GLN A 56 5.94 5.21 17.82
CA GLN A 56 7.34 4.88 18.14
C GLN A 56 7.89 3.70 17.31
N LYS A 57 7.00 2.89 16.69
CA LYS A 57 7.38 1.78 15.81
C LYS A 57 7.45 2.17 14.33
N THR A 58 7.00 3.38 13.98
CA THR A 58 7.11 3.85 12.60
C THR A 58 8.59 4.05 12.26
N PRO A 59 9.08 3.50 11.13
CA PRO A 59 10.48 3.68 10.74
C PRO A 59 10.84 5.16 10.60
N SER A 60 12.02 5.57 11.07
CA SER A 60 12.48 6.97 11.00
C SER A 60 12.45 7.53 9.59
N TYR A 61 12.80 6.70 8.60
CA TYR A 61 12.70 7.04 7.17
C TYR A 61 11.32 7.63 6.80
N TRP A 62 10.25 7.23 7.47
CA TRP A 62 8.91 7.77 7.30
C TRP A 62 8.58 8.89 8.29
N SER A 63 8.78 8.68 9.59
CA SER A 63 8.36 9.64 10.62
C SER A 63 9.11 10.98 10.57
N ASP A 64 10.33 11.01 10.04
CA ASP A 64 11.13 12.25 9.94
C ASP A 64 10.56 13.23 8.89
N ILE A 65 9.72 12.73 7.97
CA ILE A 65 9.13 13.52 6.87
C ILE A 65 7.62 13.63 7.03
N TYR A 66 6.97 12.59 7.54
CA TYR A 66 5.52 12.45 7.54
C TYR A 66 4.99 12.24 8.96
N ASN A 67 4.55 13.34 9.58
CA ASN A 67 3.87 13.34 10.88
C ASN A 67 2.57 12.52 10.85
N GLU A 68 1.87 12.60 9.72
CA GLU A 68 0.63 11.89 9.44
C GLU A 68 0.82 10.85 8.33
N GLY A 69 -0.12 9.92 8.21
CA GLY A 69 -0.16 8.91 7.16
C GLY A 69 -0.13 9.56 5.77
N PRO A 70 0.94 9.38 4.98
CA PRO A 70 1.07 10.08 3.70
C PRO A 70 0.14 9.48 2.64
N GLN A 71 -0.41 10.32 1.77
CA GLN A 71 -1.34 9.90 0.73
C GLN A 71 -0.59 9.30 -0.47
N ILE A 72 -0.11 8.06 -0.32
CA ILE A 72 0.79 7.37 -1.28
C ILE A 72 0.26 7.39 -2.71
N ILE A 73 -1.07 7.32 -2.89
CA ILE A 73 -1.66 7.23 -4.22
C ILE A 73 -1.91 8.62 -4.82
N SER A 74 -2.39 9.60 -4.06
CA SER A 74 -2.66 10.95 -4.58
C SER A 74 -1.40 11.84 -4.63
N GLU A 75 -0.38 11.58 -3.81
CA GLU A 75 0.84 12.41 -3.74
C GLU A 75 2.06 11.74 -4.41
N ARG A 76 2.63 12.42 -5.42
CA ARG A 76 3.84 11.93 -6.09
C ARG A 76 5.02 11.72 -5.14
N LYS A 77 5.27 12.67 -4.24
CA LYS A 77 6.42 12.62 -3.32
C LYS A 77 6.35 11.39 -2.41
N ALA A 78 5.17 11.14 -1.84
CA ALA A 78 4.90 9.98 -1.00
C ALA A 78 5.08 8.66 -1.76
N SER A 79 4.60 8.57 -3.00
CA SER A 79 4.80 7.38 -3.83
C SER A 79 6.27 7.12 -4.17
N VAL A 80 7.04 8.16 -4.48
CA VAL A 80 8.49 8.04 -4.73
C VAL A 80 9.22 7.59 -3.46
N HIS A 81 8.82 8.12 -2.30
CA HIS A 81 9.35 7.72 -1.01
C HIS A 81 9.06 6.24 -0.71
N LEU A 82 7.83 5.80 -0.98
CA LEU A 82 7.45 4.39 -0.89
C LEU A 82 8.33 3.51 -1.79
N ALA A 83 8.49 3.87 -3.07
CA ALA A 83 9.30 3.12 -4.02
C ALA A 83 10.77 2.98 -3.57
N ARG A 84 11.33 4.03 -2.94
CA ARG A 84 12.70 4.02 -2.43
C ARG A 84 12.88 3.16 -1.17
N SER A 85 11.80 2.94 -0.41
CA SER A 85 11.82 2.06 0.77
C SER A 85 11.76 0.56 0.44
N ILE A 86 11.52 0.19 -0.83
CA ILE A 86 11.51 -1.21 -1.27
C ILE A 86 12.94 -1.76 -1.28
N ASN A 87 13.12 -2.94 -0.68
CA ASN A 87 14.39 -3.68 -0.73
C ASN A 87 14.84 -3.87 -2.18
N LYS A 88 16.14 -3.63 -2.46
CA LYS A 88 16.70 -3.75 -3.81
C LYS A 88 16.44 -5.12 -4.43
N LEU A 89 16.44 -6.19 -3.63
CA LEU A 89 16.16 -7.56 -4.07
C LEU A 89 14.70 -7.78 -4.49
N ASN A 90 13.78 -6.89 -4.10
CA ASN A 90 12.34 -7.01 -4.32
C ASN A 90 11.80 -5.97 -5.32
N LYS A 91 12.66 -5.22 -6.03
CA LYS A 91 12.23 -4.08 -6.88
C LYS A 91 11.20 -4.42 -7.95
N ASN A 92 11.12 -5.67 -8.41
CA ASN A 92 10.15 -6.11 -9.41
C ASN A 92 9.36 -7.35 -8.95
N ILE A 93 9.24 -7.57 -7.63
CA ILE A 93 8.65 -8.80 -7.08
C ILE A 93 7.20 -9.02 -7.53
N ILE A 94 6.47 -7.95 -7.86
CA ILE A 94 5.11 -8.03 -8.40
C ILE A 94 5.02 -8.85 -9.70
N LYS A 95 6.06 -8.81 -10.56
CA LYS A 95 6.10 -9.58 -11.80
C LYS A 95 6.16 -11.08 -11.52
N GLU A 96 6.99 -11.48 -10.56
CA GLU A 96 7.16 -12.87 -10.15
C GLU A 96 5.94 -13.38 -9.37
N PHE A 97 5.42 -12.56 -8.45
CA PHE A 97 4.38 -12.98 -7.52
C PHE A 97 2.96 -12.97 -8.12
N LEU A 98 2.65 -11.99 -8.99
CA LEU A 98 1.30 -11.82 -9.59
C LEU A 98 1.28 -12.02 -11.10
N ASN A 99 2.41 -12.35 -11.74
CA ASN A 99 2.53 -12.39 -13.21
C ASN A 99 2.08 -11.07 -13.87
N PHE A 100 2.28 -9.94 -13.18
CA PHE A 100 1.85 -8.63 -13.67
C PHE A 100 2.83 -8.10 -14.72
N LYS A 101 2.37 -7.96 -15.97
CA LYS A 101 3.21 -7.55 -17.11
C LYS A 101 3.29 -6.04 -17.31
N GLY A 102 2.58 -5.26 -16.50
CA GLY A 102 2.38 -3.82 -16.70
C GLY A 102 1.06 -3.51 -17.39
N TYR A 103 0.70 -2.22 -17.39
CA TYR A 103 -0.46 -1.71 -18.12
C TYR A 103 -0.12 -1.50 -19.60
N LYS A 104 -1.15 -1.50 -20.45
CA LYS A 104 -1.00 -1.05 -21.84
C LYS A 104 -0.71 0.45 -21.88
N ILE A 105 -0.18 0.94 -23.01
CA ILE A 105 0.19 2.37 -23.17
C ILE A 105 -1.00 3.30 -22.90
N ASN A 106 -2.19 2.95 -23.39
CA ASN A 106 -3.43 3.69 -23.17
C ASN A 106 -4.02 3.55 -21.75
N GLU A 107 -3.34 2.79 -20.88
CA GLU A 107 -3.74 2.53 -19.49
C GLU A 107 -2.72 3.10 -18.50
N LEU A 108 -1.71 3.83 -18.98
CA LEU A 108 -0.65 4.44 -18.17
C LEU A 108 -1.15 5.73 -17.50
N TYR A 109 -1.80 5.57 -16.35
CA TYR A 109 -2.23 6.67 -15.50
C TYR A 109 -1.33 6.78 -14.26
N PRO A 110 -0.95 8.01 -13.82
CA PRO A 110 -0.21 8.21 -12.57
C PRO A 110 -0.79 7.45 -11.39
N ARG A 111 -2.11 7.49 -11.18
CA ARG A 111 -2.79 6.76 -10.08
C ARG A 111 -2.54 5.25 -10.15
N ARG A 112 -2.72 4.65 -11.33
CA ARG A 112 -2.49 3.22 -11.56
C ARG A 112 -1.04 2.80 -11.35
N ASN A 113 -0.09 3.62 -11.78
CA ASN A 113 1.33 3.36 -11.54
C ASN A 113 1.67 3.40 -10.05
N ARG A 114 1.09 4.34 -9.29
CA ARG A 114 1.29 4.43 -7.83
C ARG A 114 0.65 3.24 -7.09
N ARG A 115 -0.49 2.73 -7.58
CA ARG A 115 -1.10 1.48 -7.08
C ARG A 115 -0.21 0.25 -7.31
N VAL A 116 0.48 0.18 -8.45
CA VAL A 116 1.51 -0.87 -8.68
C VAL A 116 2.67 -0.72 -7.71
N THR A 117 3.14 0.51 -7.46
CA THR A 117 4.17 0.78 -6.44
C THR A 117 3.71 0.32 -5.05
N ALA A 118 2.46 0.60 -4.68
CA ALA A 118 1.85 0.15 -3.42
C ALA A 118 1.84 -1.38 -3.31
N VAL A 119 1.39 -2.10 -4.35
CA VAL A 119 1.38 -3.56 -4.35
C VAL A 119 2.79 -4.15 -4.29
N ASN A 120 3.72 -3.61 -5.06
CA ASN A 120 5.11 -4.06 -5.04
C ASN A 120 5.74 -3.88 -3.63
N TRP A 121 5.42 -2.77 -2.97
CA TRP A 121 5.84 -2.52 -1.60
C TRP A 121 5.20 -3.49 -0.60
N LEU A 122 3.88 -3.75 -0.70
CA LEU A 122 3.19 -4.70 0.19
C LEU A 122 3.76 -6.11 0.09
N ILE A 123 4.11 -6.56 -1.12
CA ILE A 123 4.76 -7.86 -1.34
C ILE A 123 6.18 -7.87 -0.75
N SER A 124 6.97 -6.80 -0.99
CA SER A 124 8.30 -6.67 -0.37
C SER A 124 8.22 -6.71 1.14
N TRP A 125 7.32 -5.91 1.74
CA TRP A 125 7.11 -5.85 3.18
C TRP A 125 6.77 -7.22 3.76
N ALA A 126 5.88 -7.98 3.11
CA ALA A 126 5.51 -9.31 3.57
C ALA A 126 6.72 -10.25 3.56
N LYS A 127 7.49 -10.26 2.47
CA LYS A 127 8.69 -11.08 2.34
C LYS A 127 9.78 -10.70 3.35
N ASP A 128 10.05 -9.40 3.49
CA ASP A 128 11.06 -8.86 4.41
C ASP A 128 10.67 -9.10 5.89
N SER A 129 9.36 -9.20 6.18
CA SER A 129 8.82 -9.44 7.51
C SER A 129 8.46 -10.90 7.80
N ASP A 130 8.81 -11.83 6.91
CA ASP A 130 8.44 -13.25 6.96
C ASP A 130 6.94 -13.48 7.22
N ARG A 131 6.11 -12.71 6.49
CA ARG A 131 4.64 -12.78 6.53
C ARG A 131 4.11 -13.50 5.31
N VAL A 132 3.10 -14.32 5.56
CA VAL A 132 2.36 -15.02 4.51
C VAL A 132 1.43 -14.04 3.80
N ILE A 133 1.43 -14.07 2.47
CA ILE A 133 0.34 -13.54 1.65
C ILE A 133 -0.53 -14.72 1.27
N PHE A 134 -1.77 -14.72 1.71
CA PHE A 134 -2.68 -15.84 1.48
C PHE A 134 -3.17 -15.90 0.03
N GLU A 135 -3.40 -17.10 -0.49
CA GLU A 135 -4.00 -17.26 -1.83
C GLU A 135 -5.45 -16.73 -1.89
N LYS A 136 -6.16 -16.79 -0.75
CA LYS A 136 -7.53 -16.29 -0.56
C LYS A 136 -7.65 -15.74 0.86
N GLY A 137 -8.61 -14.85 1.08
CA GLY A 137 -8.88 -14.30 2.40
C GLY A 137 -10.12 -13.40 2.37
N GLU A 138 -10.38 -12.74 3.49
CA GLU A 138 -11.43 -11.73 3.57
C GLU A 138 -11.17 -10.62 2.54
N MET A 139 -12.27 -10.12 1.98
CA MET A 139 -12.25 -9.09 0.94
C MET A 139 -13.11 -7.90 1.37
N PRO A 140 -12.61 -6.67 1.19
CA PRO A 140 -13.45 -5.48 1.32
C PRO A 140 -14.47 -5.44 0.18
N ILE A 141 -15.47 -4.57 0.31
CA ILE A 141 -16.40 -4.27 -0.78
C ILE A 141 -15.61 -3.69 -1.95
N LEU A 142 -15.73 -4.31 -3.11
CA LEU A 142 -15.05 -3.87 -4.33
C LEU A 142 -15.83 -2.76 -5.02
N SER A 143 -15.12 -1.73 -5.43
CA SER A 143 -15.64 -0.68 -6.29
C SER A 143 -15.56 -1.07 -7.77
N ILE A 144 -16.37 -0.39 -8.58
CA ILE A 144 -16.19 -0.36 -10.03
C ILE A 144 -14.97 0.53 -10.30
N PRO A 145 -14.03 0.12 -11.20
CA PRO A 145 -12.94 0.99 -11.61
C PRO A 145 -13.45 2.34 -12.13
N PRO A 146 -12.80 3.46 -11.76
CA PRO A 146 -13.17 4.76 -12.28
C PRO A 146 -13.04 4.81 -13.81
N ILE A 147 -14.00 5.45 -14.48
CA ILE A 147 -13.94 5.68 -15.94
C ILE A 147 -12.66 6.44 -16.29
N ASN A 148 -12.31 7.45 -15.48
CA ASN A 148 -11.04 8.16 -15.56
C ASN A 148 -10.19 7.85 -14.31
N PRO A 149 -9.14 7.02 -14.41
CA PRO A 149 -8.30 6.66 -13.29
C PRO A 149 -7.57 7.84 -12.62
N ASN A 150 -7.44 9.00 -13.27
CA ASN A 150 -6.86 10.17 -12.61
C ASN A 150 -7.79 10.74 -11.53
N LEU A 151 -9.11 10.59 -11.70
CA LEU A 151 -10.10 11.08 -10.73
C LEU A 151 -10.21 10.16 -9.50
N GLY A 152 -9.91 8.87 -9.65
CA GLY A 152 -10.04 7.91 -8.55
C GLY A 152 -11.51 7.57 -8.24
N HIS A 153 -11.74 6.91 -7.11
CA HIS A 153 -13.07 6.63 -6.59
C HIS A 153 -13.68 7.85 -5.89
N ILE A 154 -14.95 7.73 -5.48
CA ILE A 154 -15.59 8.76 -4.67
C ILE A 154 -14.78 9.01 -3.39
N ASN A 155 -14.55 10.29 -3.08
CA ASN A 155 -13.74 10.79 -1.97
C ASN A 155 -12.22 10.53 -2.07
N ASP A 156 -11.73 9.94 -3.17
CA ASP A 156 -10.28 9.90 -3.40
C ASP A 156 -9.76 11.32 -3.70
N LEU A 157 -8.60 11.64 -3.15
CA LEU A 157 -7.97 12.94 -3.36
C LEU A 157 -7.48 13.10 -4.82
N PRO A 158 -7.44 14.33 -5.35
CA PRO A 158 -6.89 14.60 -6.66
C PRO A 158 -5.39 14.26 -6.69
N ILE A 159 -4.91 13.78 -7.84
CA ILE A 159 -3.49 13.51 -8.06
C ILE A 159 -2.70 14.82 -8.06
N SER A 160 -1.61 14.87 -7.28
CA SER A 160 -0.57 15.91 -7.29
C SER A 160 0.81 15.37 -7.71
#